data_AF-A0A1V3X020-F1
#
_entry.id   AF-A0A1V3X020-F1
#
_cell.length_a   1.000
_cell.length_b   1.000
_cell.length_c   1.000
_cell.angle_alpha   90.00
_cell.angle_beta   90.00
_cell.angle_gamma   90.00
#
_symmetry.space_group_name_H-M   'P 1'
#
loop_
_entity.id
_entity.type
_entity.pdbx_description
1 polymer ?
#
loop_
_entity_poly.entity_id
_entity_poly.type
_entity_poly.pdbx_seq_one_letter_code
_entity_poly.pdbx_strand_id
1 'polypeptide(L)'
;MRQWLRNWVGKAVGKSPDSIDESVPMVELGLSSRDAVAMAADIEDLTGVTLSVAVAFQHPTIESLATRIIEGEPETADDGVDVTDWTRNGPAERVDIAIVGLSTRLPGDMNTPDETWQALLEGRDAITDLPEGRWTEFLEEPGWPSGSRRRAPAAAI
;
A
#
# COMPACT_ATOMS: atom_id res chain seq x y z
N MET A 1 -25.70 -4.37 -1.35
CA MET A 1 -24.26 -4.08 -1.14
C MET A 1 -24.00 -2.97 -0.11
N ARG A 2 -24.45 -1.73 -0.34
CA ARG A 2 -24.21 -0.59 0.57
C ARG A 2 -24.55 -0.85 2.04
N GLN A 3 -25.72 -1.43 2.31
CA GLN A 3 -26.14 -1.78 3.68
C GLN A 3 -25.23 -2.83 4.32
N TRP A 4 -24.73 -3.79 3.54
CA TRP A 4 -23.80 -4.80 4.04
C TRP A 4 -22.45 -4.17 4.41
N LEU A 5 -21.89 -3.33 3.53
CA LEU A 5 -20.63 -2.62 3.78
C LEU A 5 -20.73 -1.70 4.99
N ARG A 6 -21.82 -0.93 5.12
CA ARG A 6 -22.07 -0.10 6.30
C ARG A 6 -22.10 -0.93 7.60
N ASN A 7 -22.79 -2.07 7.60
CA ASN A 7 -22.83 -2.94 8.77
C ASN A 7 -21.46 -3.52 9.10
N TRP A 8 -20.70 -3.89 8.08
CA TRP A 8 -19.33 -4.40 8.20
C TRP A 8 -18.40 -3.35 8.81
N VAL A 9 -18.39 -2.14 8.23
CA VAL A 9 -17.58 -1.01 8.69
C VAL A 9 -17.99 -0.62 10.11
N GLY A 10 -19.29 -0.50 10.40
CA GLY A 10 -19.79 -0.19 11.75
C GLY A 10 -19.31 -1.19 12.80
N LYS A 11 -19.33 -2.49 12.48
CA LYS A 11 -18.82 -3.54 13.37
C LYS A 11 -17.30 -3.44 13.57
N ALA A 12 -16.54 -3.14 12.51
CA ALA A 12 -15.09 -3.02 12.56
C ALA A 12 -14.62 -1.83 13.42
N VAL A 13 -15.29 -0.68 13.30
CA VAL A 13 -14.92 0.55 14.04
C VAL A 13 -15.67 0.73 15.36
N GLY A 14 -16.57 -0.18 15.72
CA GLY A 14 -17.36 -0.15 16.95
C GLY A 14 -18.43 0.96 17.00
N LYS A 15 -18.95 1.38 15.85
CA LYS A 15 -20.00 2.41 15.73
C LYS A 15 -21.31 1.81 15.23
N SER A 16 -22.43 2.48 15.53
CA SER A 16 -23.73 2.09 14.96
C SER A 16 -23.69 2.23 13.43
N PRO A 17 -24.18 1.24 12.66
CA PRO A 17 -24.32 1.36 11.21
C PRO A 17 -25.01 2.67 10.79
N ASP A 18 -26.05 3.09 11.51
CA ASP A 18 -26.82 4.30 11.19
C ASP A 18 -26.04 5.61 11.36
N SER A 19 -24.90 5.59 12.06
CA SER A 19 -24.01 6.74 12.24
C SER A 19 -22.87 6.81 11.23
N ILE A 20 -22.78 5.84 10.31
CA ILE A 20 -21.73 5.78 9.30
C ILE A 20 -22.15 6.60 8.08
N ASP A 21 -21.36 7.62 7.77
CA ASP A 21 -21.49 8.37 6.51
C ASP A 21 -20.86 7.55 5.37
N GLU A 22 -21.67 7.19 4.36
CA GLU A 22 -21.24 6.38 3.23
C GLU A 22 -20.34 7.13 2.23
N SER A 23 -20.31 8.47 2.30
CA SER A 23 -19.57 9.35 1.40
C SER A 23 -18.16 9.68 1.90
N VAL A 24 -17.88 9.37 3.17
CA VAL A 24 -16.57 9.59 3.81
C VAL A 24 -15.64 8.40 3.50
N PRO A 25 -14.35 8.65 3.20
CA PRO A 25 -13.37 7.58 3.05
C PRO A 25 -13.32 6.68 4.28
N MET A 26 -13.35 5.36 4.08
CA MET A 26 -13.40 4.39 5.18
C MET A 26 -12.19 4.51 6.13
N VAL A 27 -11.02 4.89 5.62
CA VAL A 27 -9.83 5.16 6.44
C VAL A 27 -10.04 6.30 7.45
N GLU A 28 -10.80 7.34 7.09
CA GLU A 28 -11.15 8.44 7.99
C GLU A 28 -12.20 8.03 9.03
N LEU A 29 -13.00 7.00 8.73
CA LEU A 29 -13.94 6.41 9.69
C LEU A 29 -13.25 5.55 10.76
N GLY A 30 -11.96 5.25 10.57
CA GLY A 30 -11.14 4.46 11.50
C GLY A 30 -10.83 3.04 11.01
N LEU A 31 -11.04 2.73 9.73
CA LEU A 31 -10.68 1.42 9.17
C LEU A 31 -9.16 1.28 9.08
N SER A 32 -8.61 0.19 9.63
CA SER A 32 -7.19 -0.13 9.47
C SER A 32 -6.92 -0.93 8.19
N SER A 33 -5.66 -1.00 7.76
CA SER A 33 -5.26 -1.83 6.60
C SER A 33 -5.58 -3.31 6.79
N ARG A 34 -5.50 -3.82 8.02
CA ARG A 34 -5.87 -5.21 8.35
C ARG A 34 -7.37 -5.45 8.13
N ASP A 35 -8.18 -4.47 8.53
CA ASP A 35 -9.63 -4.54 8.36
C ASP A 35 -10.00 -4.45 6.87
N ALA A 36 -9.29 -3.64 6.07
CA ALA A 36 -9.49 -3.58 4.62
C ALA A 36 -9.25 -4.94 3.93
N VAL A 37 -8.21 -5.69 4.34
CA VAL A 37 -7.93 -7.03 3.81
C VAL A 37 -9.02 -8.03 4.21
N ALA A 38 -9.48 -8.00 5.46
CA ALA A 38 -10.57 -8.86 5.92
C ALA A 38 -11.89 -8.55 5.19
N MET A 39 -12.18 -7.27 4.96
CA MET A 39 -13.35 -6.83 4.21
C MET A 39 -13.30 -7.31 2.76
N ALA A 40 -12.14 -7.23 2.11
CA ALA A 40 -11.97 -7.70 0.74
C ALA A 40 -12.24 -9.22 0.62
N ALA A 41 -11.74 -10.02 1.58
CA ALA A 41 -12.02 -11.45 1.65
C ALA A 41 -13.52 -11.74 1.85
N ASP A 42 -14.17 -11.05 2.79
CA ASP A 42 -15.60 -11.21 3.04
C ASP A 42 -16.47 -10.78 1.84
N ILE A 43 -16.02 -9.77 1.08
CA ILE A 43 -16.68 -9.34 -0.18
C ILE A 43 -16.54 -10.44 -1.24
N GLU A 44 -15.35 -11.01 -1.40
CA GLU A 44 -15.10 -12.08 -2.37
C GLU A 44 -15.94 -13.32 -2.04
N ASP A 45 -16.00 -13.72 -0.77
CA ASP A 45 -16.86 -14.83 -0.32
C ASP A 45 -18.35 -14.57 -0.58
N LEU A 46 -18.80 -13.31 -0.44
CA LEU A 46 -20.20 -12.94 -0.60
C LEU A 46 -20.63 -12.72 -2.05
N THR A 47 -19.73 -12.24 -2.91
CA THR A 47 -20.05 -11.78 -4.27
C THR A 47 -19.38 -12.60 -5.37
N GLY A 48 -18.35 -13.38 -5.05
CA GLY A 48 -17.48 -14.04 -6.03
C GLY A 48 -16.55 -13.08 -6.78
N VAL A 49 -16.54 -11.78 -6.42
CA VAL A 49 -15.68 -10.77 -7.05
C VAL A 49 -14.40 -10.62 -6.24
N THR A 50 -13.27 -10.96 -6.85
CA THR A 50 -11.95 -10.68 -6.27
C THR A 50 -11.67 -9.18 -6.33
N LEU A 51 -11.54 -8.55 -5.16
CA LEU A 51 -11.28 -7.12 -5.08
C LEU A 51 -9.78 -6.85 -5.13
N SER A 52 -9.28 -6.24 -6.20
CA SER A 52 -7.89 -5.81 -6.24
C SER A 52 -7.64 -4.64 -5.26
N VAL A 53 -6.40 -4.54 -4.76
CA VAL A 53 -5.99 -3.45 -3.87
C VAL A 53 -6.21 -2.08 -4.55
N ALA A 54 -5.95 -2.00 -5.87
CA ALA A 54 -6.15 -0.78 -6.64
C ALA A 54 -7.62 -0.32 -6.64
N VAL A 55 -8.58 -1.25 -6.76
CA VAL A 55 -10.03 -0.94 -6.73
C VAL A 55 -10.44 -0.37 -5.38
N ALA A 56 -9.94 -0.93 -4.27
CA ALA A 56 -10.22 -0.38 -2.94
C ALA A 56 -9.68 1.05 -2.74
N PHE A 57 -8.53 1.37 -3.34
CA PHE A 57 -7.96 2.73 -3.30
C PHE A 57 -8.68 3.72 -4.21
N GLN A 58 -9.12 3.30 -5.39
CA GLN A 58 -9.86 4.15 -6.33
C GLN A 58 -11.30 4.44 -5.86
N HIS A 59 -11.85 3.55 -5.03
CA HIS A 59 -13.20 3.63 -4.50
C HIS A 59 -13.18 3.57 -2.96
N PRO A 60 -12.67 4.63 -2.28
CA PRO A 60 -12.40 4.60 -0.84
C PRO A 60 -13.65 4.75 0.03
N THR A 61 -14.83 4.97 -0.56
CA THR A 61 -16.10 5.21 0.16
C THR A 61 -17.04 4.01 0.02
N ILE A 62 -17.94 3.82 0.98
CA ILE A 62 -18.92 2.72 0.94
C ILE A 62 -19.79 2.82 -0.32
N GLU A 63 -20.20 4.04 -0.68
CA GLU A 63 -20.97 4.31 -1.87
C GLU A 63 -20.22 3.91 -3.15
N SER A 64 -19.00 4.40 -3.33
CA SER A 64 -18.22 4.14 -4.55
C SER A 64 -17.84 2.68 -4.70
N LEU A 65 -17.45 2.02 -3.60
CA LEU A 65 -17.11 0.60 -3.59
C LEU A 65 -18.33 -0.28 -3.88
N ALA A 66 -19.49 0.04 -3.29
CA ALA A 66 -20.72 -0.71 -3.52
C ALA A 66 -21.18 -0.63 -4.98
N THR A 67 -21.13 0.56 -5.57
CA THR A 67 -21.44 0.76 -7.00
C THR A 67 -20.48 -0.06 -7.84
N ARG A 68 -19.17 0.00 -7.55
CA ARG A 68 -18.14 -0.71 -8.30
C ARG A 68 -18.26 -2.24 -8.26
N ILE A 69 -18.71 -2.80 -7.14
CA ILE A 69 -18.95 -4.24 -6.97
C ILE A 69 -20.19 -4.69 -7.76
N ILE A 70 -21.23 -3.86 -7.83
CA ILE A 70 -22.49 -4.19 -8.53
C ILE A 70 -22.36 -4.00 -10.03
N GLU A 71 -21.75 -2.89 -10.46
CA GLU A 71 -21.63 -2.53 -11.88
C GLU A 71 -20.48 -3.28 -12.58
N GLY A 72 -19.60 -3.92 -11.81
CA GLY A 72 -18.46 -4.67 -12.34
C GLY A 72 -17.27 -3.79 -12.69
N GLU A 73 -16.17 -4.42 -13.12
CA GLU A 73 -15.11 -3.65 -13.78
C GLU A 73 -15.66 -3.16 -15.12
N PRO A 74 -15.44 -1.89 -15.55
CA PRO A 74 -15.55 -1.64 -16.98
C PRO A 74 -14.67 -2.69 -17.65
N GLU A 75 -15.13 -3.31 -18.75
CA GLU A 75 -14.23 -4.05 -19.61
C GLU A 75 -13.10 -3.08 -19.97
N THR A 76 -11.97 -3.20 -19.28
CA THR A 76 -10.71 -2.81 -19.86
C THR A 76 -10.62 -3.77 -21.03
N ALA A 77 -10.78 -3.23 -22.25
CA ALA A 77 -10.23 -3.90 -23.41
C ALA A 77 -8.87 -4.43 -22.96
N ASP A 78 -8.66 -5.74 -23.13
CA ASP A 78 -7.37 -6.38 -22.92
C ASP A 78 -6.39 -5.73 -23.92
N ASP A 79 -5.95 -4.53 -23.59
CA ASP A 79 -4.86 -3.82 -24.23
C ASP A 79 -3.63 -4.54 -23.72
N GLY A 80 -3.39 -5.69 -24.36
CA GLY A 80 -2.34 -6.61 -24.01
C GLY A 80 -1.02 -5.88 -23.79
N VAL A 81 -0.35 -6.24 -22.70
CA VAL A 81 0.98 -5.78 -22.31
C VAL A 81 1.02 -4.27 -22.05
N ASP A 82 1.08 -3.94 -20.75
CA ASP A 82 1.43 -2.63 -20.21
C ASP A 82 2.84 -2.19 -20.67
N VAL A 83 2.95 -1.81 -21.94
CA VAL A 83 3.97 -0.89 -22.40
C VAL A 83 3.37 0.47 -22.10
N THR A 84 3.63 0.95 -20.88
CA THR A 84 3.33 2.33 -20.49
C THR A 84 3.80 3.26 -21.61
N ASP A 85 2.84 3.78 -22.38
CA ASP A 85 3.11 4.79 -23.39
C ASP A 85 3.46 6.10 -22.68
N TRP A 86 4.76 6.33 -22.54
CA TRP A 86 5.32 7.57 -21.98
C TRP A 86 5.00 8.81 -22.83
N THR A 87 4.33 8.66 -23.98
CA THR A 87 3.98 9.77 -24.88
C THR A 87 2.58 10.35 -24.67
N ARG A 88 1.93 10.15 -23.50
CA ARG A 88 0.67 10.83 -23.19
C ARG A 88 0.78 12.36 -23.35
N ASN A 89 0.28 12.88 -24.48
CA ASN A 89 -0.02 14.28 -24.65
C ASN A 89 -1.28 14.60 -23.83
N GLY A 90 -1.08 15.02 -22.58
CA GLY A 90 -2.16 15.47 -21.71
C GLY A 90 -2.78 16.81 -22.16
N PRO A 91 -3.88 17.27 -21.53
CA PRO A 91 -4.50 18.56 -21.85
C PRO A 91 -3.49 19.71 -21.76
N ALA A 92 -3.60 20.68 -22.66
CA ALA A 92 -2.66 21.80 -22.87
C ALA A 92 -2.39 22.72 -21.67
N GLU A 93 -3.03 22.47 -20.51
CA GLU A 93 -2.78 23.16 -19.24
C GLU A 93 -1.72 22.49 -18.36
N ARG A 94 -1.19 21.32 -18.75
CA ARG A 94 -0.06 20.69 -18.04
C ARG A 94 1.24 21.36 -18.47
N VAL A 95 1.85 22.09 -17.54
CA VAL A 95 3.17 22.70 -17.73
C VAL A 95 4.25 21.64 -17.60
N ASP A 96 5.19 21.60 -18.54
CA ASP A 96 6.35 20.71 -18.49
C ASP A 96 7.23 21.04 -17.28
N ILE A 97 7.73 19.99 -16.62
CA ILE A 97 8.63 20.12 -15.47
C ILE A 97 10.07 19.98 -15.97
N ALA A 98 10.86 21.04 -15.83
CA ALA A 98 12.28 21.01 -16.15
C ALA A 98 13.09 20.37 -15.00
N ILE A 99 13.86 19.33 -15.32
CA ILE A 99 14.92 18.82 -14.45
C ILE A 99 16.19 19.63 -14.75
N VAL A 100 16.59 20.50 -13.82
CA VAL A 100 17.69 21.46 -14.03
C VAL A 100 19.03 21.02 -13.45
N GLY A 101 19.08 19.87 -12.78
CA GLY A 101 20.30 19.34 -12.17
C GLY A 101 20.13 17.95 -11.61
N LEU A 102 21.27 17.29 -11.36
CA LEU A 102 21.39 15.90 -10.91
C LEU A 102 22.67 15.77 -10.08
N SER A 103 22.60 15.02 -8.98
CA SER A 103 23.76 14.52 -8.24
C SER A 103 23.49 13.08 -7.80
N THR A 104 24.55 12.29 -7.60
CA THR A 104 24.42 10.89 -7.22
C THR A 104 25.35 10.55 -6.06
N ARG A 105 24.93 9.59 -5.24
CA ARG A 105 25.75 8.90 -4.25
C ARG A 105 25.20 7.50 -4.10
N LEU A 106 25.70 6.61 -4.92
CA LEU A 106 25.23 5.23 -5.03
C LEU A 106 26.36 4.28 -4.58
N PRO A 107 26.04 3.01 -4.26
CA PRO A 107 27.03 2.01 -3.89
C PRO A 107 28.14 1.84 -4.95
N GLY A 108 29.33 1.37 -4.57
CA GLY A 108 30.41 1.13 -5.54
C GLY A 108 31.06 2.40 -6.09
N ASP A 109 31.29 3.39 -5.23
CA ASP A 109 31.99 4.65 -5.51
C ASP A 109 31.36 5.54 -6.60
N MET A 110 30.06 5.38 -6.83
CA MET A 110 29.27 6.21 -7.74
C MET A 110 28.82 7.51 -7.05
N ASN A 111 29.76 8.43 -6.81
CA ASN A 111 29.54 9.69 -6.08
C ASN A 111 29.27 10.90 -7.00
N THR A 112 29.30 10.67 -8.31
CA THR A 112 28.96 11.68 -9.32
C THR A 112 28.12 11.07 -10.43
N PRO A 113 27.32 11.90 -11.15
CA PRO A 113 26.50 11.43 -12.26
C PRO A 113 27.33 10.74 -13.34
N ASP A 114 28.52 11.26 -13.64
CA ASP A 114 29.44 10.68 -14.62
C ASP A 114 29.95 9.29 -14.19
N GLU A 115 30.39 9.15 -12.93
CA GLU A 115 30.83 7.85 -12.39
C GLU A 115 29.70 6.82 -12.40
N THR A 116 28.48 7.27 -12.11
CA THR A 116 27.27 6.44 -12.16
C THR A 116 26.99 5.99 -13.59
N TRP A 117 27.06 6.92 -14.55
CA TRP A 117 26.82 6.62 -15.95
C TRP A 117 27.82 5.62 -16.52
N GLN A 118 29.11 5.78 -16.19
CA GLN A 118 30.14 4.82 -16.59
C GLN A 118 29.88 3.43 -15.98
N ALA A 119 29.49 3.36 -14.70
CA ALA A 119 29.17 2.08 -14.06
C ALA A 119 28.03 1.33 -14.76
N LEU A 120 27.00 2.05 -15.20
CA LEU A 120 25.87 1.47 -15.93
C LEU A 120 26.31 0.94 -17.30
N LEU A 121 27.13 1.70 -18.03
CA LEU A 121 27.67 1.27 -19.33
C LEU A 121 28.55 0.02 -19.20
N GLU A 122 29.31 -0.07 -18.11
CA GLU A 122 30.18 -1.21 -17.78
C GLU A 122 29.40 -2.40 -17.21
N GLY A 123 28.13 -2.22 -16.84
CA GLY A 123 27.33 -3.25 -16.18
C GLY A 123 27.87 -3.65 -14.80
N ARG A 124 28.46 -2.70 -14.05
CA ARG A 124 29.05 -2.97 -12.73
C ARG A 124 27.99 -3.38 -11.70
N ASP A 125 28.26 -4.49 -11.01
CA ASP A 125 27.52 -4.90 -9.82
C ASP A 125 28.10 -4.21 -8.57
N ALA A 126 27.23 -3.56 -7.80
CA ALA A 126 27.60 -2.85 -6.58
C ALA A 126 27.02 -3.50 -5.31
N ILE A 127 26.48 -4.72 -5.42
CA ILE A 127 26.06 -5.52 -4.28
C ILE A 127 27.29 -5.99 -3.51
N THR A 128 27.33 -5.67 -2.21
CA THR A 128 28.38 -6.10 -1.30
C THR A 128 27.77 -6.84 -0.12
N ASP A 129 28.62 -7.54 0.63
CA ASP A 129 28.25 -8.02 1.95
C ASP A 129 27.81 -6.87 2.86
N LEU A 130 27.03 -7.22 3.87
CA LEU A 130 26.53 -6.29 4.86
C LEU A 130 27.71 -5.62 5.59
N PRO A 131 27.84 -4.28 5.57
CA PRO A 131 28.89 -3.59 6.30
C PRO A 131 28.82 -3.88 7.80
N GLU A 132 29.98 -4.14 8.41
CA GLU A 132 30.07 -4.32 9.86
C GLU A 132 29.51 -3.09 10.58
N GLY A 133 28.71 -3.32 11.62
CA GLY A 133 28.12 -2.23 12.40
C GLY A 133 26.80 -1.66 11.86
N ARG A 134 26.37 -1.99 10.63
CA ARG A 134 25.18 -1.39 10.01
C ARG A 134 23.88 -1.60 10.80
N TRP A 135 23.75 -2.71 11.53
CA TRP A 135 22.55 -3.05 12.30
C TRP A 135 22.79 -3.14 13.80
N THR A 136 23.94 -2.70 14.29
CA THR A 136 24.29 -2.84 15.72
C THR A 136 23.21 -2.24 16.62
N GLU A 137 22.66 -1.08 16.25
CA GLU A 137 21.57 -0.40 16.97
C GLU A 137 20.23 -1.15 17.00
N PHE A 138 20.02 -2.13 16.10
CA PHE A 138 18.82 -2.96 16.05
C PHE A 138 19.01 -4.36 16.65
N LEU A 139 20.26 -4.80 16.80
CA LEU A 139 20.63 -6.06 17.44
C LEU A 139 20.78 -5.91 18.95
N GLU A 140 21.01 -4.69 19.44
CA GLU A 140 20.86 -4.38 20.85
C GLU A 140 19.38 -4.54 21.24
N GLU A 141 19.08 -5.48 22.15
CA GLU A 141 17.74 -5.58 22.73
C GLU A 141 17.35 -4.18 23.22
N PRO A 142 16.24 -3.57 22.73
CA PRO A 142 15.75 -2.35 23.32
C PRO A 142 15.50 -2.70 24.78
N GLY A 143 16.29 -2.12 25.69
CA GLY A 143 16.32 -2.46 27.10
C GLY A 143 14.94 -2.32 27.71
N TRP A 144 14.14 -3.39 27.61
CA TRP A 144 12.91 -3.51 28.34
C TRP A 144 13.34 -3.70 29.78
N PRO A 145 12.95 -2.81 30.71
CA PRO A 145 13.33 -2.96 32.10
C PRO A 145 12.85 -4.34 32.55
N SER A 146 13.81 -5.20 32.88
CA SER A 146 13.61 -6.57 33.32
C SER A 146 12.81 -6.56 34.62
N GLY A 147 11.48 -6.54 34.50
CA GLY A 147 10.63 -6.17 35.63
C GLY A 147 9.14 -6.40 35.42
N SER A 148 8.73 -7.39 34.64
CA SER A 148 7.39 -7.99 34.83
C SER A 148 7.33 -9.39 34.23
N ARG A 149 7.72 -10.39 35.02
CA ARG A 149 7.22 -11.75 34.86
C ARG A 149 5.70 -11.72 35.08
N ARG A 150 4.91 -11.58 34.01
CA ARG A 150 3.51 -12.03 34.04
C ARG A 150 3.54 -13.55 33.98
N ARG A 151 3.15 -14.19 35.08
CA ARG A 151 2.92 -15.64 35.16
C ARG A 151 1.96 -16.05 34.03
N ALA A 152 2.35 -17.05 33.25
CA ALA A 152 1.39 -17.80 32.44
C ALA A 152 0.38 -18.49 33.39
N PRO A 153 -0.91 -18.55 33.05
CA PRO A 153 -1.85 -19.35 33.82
C PRO A 153 -1.51 -20.84 33.63
N ALA A 154 -1.50 -21.57 34.74
CA ALA A 154 -1.42 -23.02 34.72
C ALA A 154 -2.60 -23.58 33.94
N ALA A 155 -2.34 -24.31 32.86
CA ALA A 155 -3.33 -25.16 32.22
C ALA A 155 -3.71 -26.26 33.22
N ALA A 156 -4.99 -26.27 33.60
CA ALA A 156 -5.62 -27.38 34.29
C ALA A 156 -6.31 -28.25 33.24
N ILE A 157 -5.96 -29.55 33.30
CA ILE A 157 -6.55 -30.73 32.63
C ILE A 157 -6.17 -30.91 31.16
#